data_AF-A0ABC8XVG0-F1
#
_entry.id   AF-A0ABC8XVG0-F1
#
_cell.length_a   1.000
_cell.length_b   1.000
_cell.length_c   1.000
_cell.angle_alpha   90.00
_cell.angle_beta   90.00
_cell.angle_gamma   90.00
#
_symmetry.space_group_name_H-M   'P 1'
#
loop_
_entity.id
_entity.type
_entity.pdbx_description
1 polymer ?
#
loop_
_entity_poly.entity_id
_entity_poly.type
_entity_poly.pdbx_seq_one_letter_code
_entity_poly.pdbx_strand_id
1 'polypeptide(L)'
;MSIDQVYHSSFIDDDSITKACGCPLLPLKTHIKGPAPASDPDIVDEAITFFRANVFFKNFHVKIPADKLLIYLTSYINIALRRLEGCRTLAVGTKAIIELGLEKVPVPGEPGFPFPGLFTLPLSQEEAG
;
A
#
# COMPACT_ATOMS: atom_id res chain seq x y z
N MET A 1 17.83 -14.30 20.18
CA MET A 1 17.89 -14.27 18.70
C MET A 1 16.47 -13.99 18.23
N SER A 2 16.09 -12.71 18.09
CA SER A 2 14.75 -12.37 17.60
C SER A 2 14.72 -12.65 16.12
N ILE A 3 13.90 -13.62 15.74
CA ILE A 3 13.54 -13.82 14.34
C ILE A 3 12.51 -12.71 14.08
N ASP A 4 12.91 -11.63 13.42
CA ASP A 4 11.93 -10.73 12.81
C ASP A 4 11.22 -11.57 11.73
N GLN A 5 10.14 -12.24 12.11
CA GLN A 5 9.38 -13.19 11.29
C GLN A 5 8.49 -12.51 10.23
N VAL A 6 8.70 -11.22 9.97
CA VAL A 6 7.95 -10.42 8.99
C VAL A 6 8.76 -10.24 7.70
N TYR A 7 8.05 -10.20 6.57
CA TYR A 7 8.66 -9.94 5.27
C TYR A 7 8.68 -8.44 5.00
N HIS A 8 9.89 -7.89 4.80
CA HIS A 8 10.13 -6.50 4.40
C HIS A 8 10.18 -6.37 2.89
N SER A 9 9.97 -5.15 2.39
CA SER A 9 10.10 -4.89 0.96
C SER A 9 11.54 -5.09 0.48
N SER A 10 11.68 -5.63 -0.72
CA SER A 10 12.97 -5.85 -1.40
C SER A 10 13.33 -4.70 -2.34
N PHE A 11 12.44 -3.70 -2.47
CA PHE A 11 12.71 -2.51 -3.28
C PHE A 11 13.86 -1.72 -2.69
N ILE A 12 14.75 -1.25 -3.58
CA ILE A 12 15.91 -0.46 -3.19
C ILE A 12 15.42 0.88 -2.64
N ASP A 13 15.88 1.23 -1.45
CA ASP A 13 15.76 2.58 -0.92
C ASP A 13 16.89 3.43 -1.52
N ASP A 14 16.57 4.16 -2.57
CA ASP A 14 17.47 5.12 -3.21
C ASP A 14 16.91 6.53 -2.97
N ASP A 15 17.77 7.46 -2.56
CA ASP A 15 17.40 8.85 -2.32
C ASP A 15 16.94 9.59 -3.59
N SER A 16 17.22 9.04 -4.77
CA SER A 16 16.70 9.52 -6.06
C SER A 16 15.21 9.17 -6.29
N ILE A 17 14.63 8.26 -5.51
CA ILE A 17 13.21 7.92 -5.63
C ILE A 17 12.38 9.06 -5.04
N THR A 18 11.48 9.60 -5.85
CA THR A 18 10.49 10.58 -5.39
C THR A 18 9.68 10.01 -4.24
N LYS A 19 9.54 10.79 -3.16
CA LYS A 19 8.78 10.42 -1.96
C LYS A 19 7.61 11.40 -1.82
N ALA A 20 6.44 10.90 -1.45
CA ALA A 20 5.28 11.69 -1.05
C ALA A 20 4.87 11.29 0.37
N CYS A 21 4.70 12.24 1.28
CA CYS A 21 4.39 11.95 2.69
C CYS A 21 5.37 10.93 3.34
N GLY A 22 6.64 10.98 2.91
CA GLY A 22 7.69 10.07 3.36
C GLY A 22 7.51 8.62 2.91
N CYS A 23 6.67 8.37 1.91
CA CYS A 23 6.45 7.09 1.22
C CYS A 23 7.03 7.16 -0.20
N PRO A 24 7.81 6.15 -0.65
CA PRO A 24 8.40 6.17 -1.98
C PRO A 24 7.34 5.91 -3.07
N LEU A 25 7.46 6.61 -4.20
CA LEU A 25 6.69 6.33 -5.42
C LEU A 25 7.35 5.17 -6.17
N LEU A 26 7.04 3.96 -5.74
CA LEU A 26 7.56 2.74 -6.35
C LEU A 26 6.81 2.37 -7.64
N PRO A 27 7.46 1.60 -8.54
CA PRO A 27 6.85 1.20 -9.80
C PRO A 27 5.56 0.39 -9.63
N LEU A 28 4.60 0.62 -10.53
CA LEU A 28 3.35 -0.13 -10.64
C LEU A 28 3.13 -0.55 -12.10
N LYS A 29 2.77 -1.82 -12.29
CA LYS A 29 2.40 -2.35 -13.60
C LYS A 29 0.91 -2.13 -13.84
N THR A 30 0.58 -0.93 -14.31
CA THR A 30 -0.81 -0.52 -14.48
C THR A 30 -1.06 0.20 -15.80
N HIS A 31 -2.28 0.05 -16.32
CA HIS A 31 -2.81 0.86 -17.42
C HIS A 31 -3.53 2.13 -16.93
N ILE A 32 -3.66 2.30 -15.61
CA ILE A 32 -4.28 3.45 -14.98
C ILE A 32 -3.25 4.57 -14.90
N LYS A 33 -3.63 5.79 -15.31
CA LYS A 33 -2.75 6.96 -15.20
C LYS A 33 -2.51 7.30 -13.73
N GLY A 34 -1.26 7.55 -13.38
CA GLY A 34 -0.86 7.95 -12.04
C GLY A 34 0.59 8.46 -12.00
N PRO A 35 1.04 8.94 -10.85
CA PRO A 35 2.39 9.48 -10.67
C PRO A 35 3.47 8.38 -10.53
N ALA A 36 3.06 7.12 -10.36
CA ALA A 36 3.97 5.99 -10.19
C ALA A 36 4.67 5.64 -11.52
N PRO A 37 5.98 5.31 -11.50
CA PRO A 37 6.69 4.79 -12.68
C PRO A 37 6.06 3.48 -13.18
N ALA A 38 5.96 3.30 -14.50
CA ALA A 38 5.49 2.05 -15.10
C ALA A 38 6.67 1.12 -15.42
N SER A 39 7.12 0.34 -14.44
CA SER A 39 8.25 -0.60 -14.56
C SER A 39 7.99 -1.89 -13.77
N ASP A 40 8.74 -2.94 -14.09
CA ASP A 40 8.89 -4.12 -13.24
C ASP A 40 10.18 -3.97 -12.39
N PRO A 41 10.26 -4.56 -11.18
CA PRO A 41 9.20 -5.26 -10.44
C PRO A 41 8.13 -4.32 -9.87
N ASP A 42 6.92 -4.86 -9.59
CA ASP A 42 5.75 -4.14 -9.05
C ASP A 42 5.59 -4.39 -7.52
N ILE A 43 5.44 -3.32 -6.74
CA ILE A 43 5.25 -3.39 -5.29
C ILE A 43 3.95 -4.09 -4.87
N VAL A 44 2.91 -4.08 -5.71
CA VAL A 44 1.65 -4.77 -5.46
C VAL A 44 1.83 -6.28 -5.50
N ASP A 45 2.62 -6.79 -6.43
CA ASP A 45 2.93 -8.22 -6.52
C ASP A 45 3.71 -8.70 -5.29
N GLU A 46 4.66 -7.89 -4.81
CA GLU A 46 5.38 -8.15 -3.56
C GLU A 46 4.43 -8.16 -2.35
N ALA A 47 3.54 -7.17 -2.26
CA ALA A 47 2.55 -7.10 -1.18
C ALA A 47 1.60 -8.29 -1.15
N ILE A 48 1.08 -8.74 -2.31
CA ILE A 48 0.23 -9.93 -2.40
C ILE A 48 1.01 -11.19 -2.02
N THR A 49 2.27 -11.30 -2.45
CA THR A 49 3.16 -12.43 -2.12
C THR A 49 3.39 -12.53 -0.61
N PHE A 50 3.64 -11.40 0.06
CA PHE A 50 3.91 -11.37 1.49
C PHE A 50 2.64 -11.32 2.35
N PHE A 51 1.48 -11.01 1.78
CA PHE A 51 0.23 -10.78 2.50
C PHE A 51 -0.10 -11.90 3.49
N ARG A 52 -0.09 -13.16 3.04
CA ARG A 52 -0.48 -14.31 3.87
C ARG A 52 0.43 -14.49 5.08
N ALA A 53 1.68 -14.09 5.02
CA ALA A 53 2.57 -14.11 6.17
C ALA A 53 2.36 -12.87 7.02
N ASN A 54 2.46 -11.68 6.41
CA ASN A 54 2.49 -10.40 7.13
C ASN A 54 1.19 -10.08 7.86
N VAL A 55 0.03 -10.55 7.38
CA VAL A 55 -1.28 -10.24 7.98
C VAL A 55 -1.45 -10.80 9.39
N PHE A 56 -0.67 -11.80 9.81
CA PHE A 56 -0.76 -12.38 11.16
C PHE A 56 0.01 -11.57 12.23
N PHE A 57 0.87 -10.65 11.82
CA PHE A 57 1.72 -9.92 12.74
C PHE A 57 1.05 -8.65 13.24
N LYS A 58 1.06 -8.46 14.56
CA LYS A 58 0.54 -7.24 15.21
C LYS A 58 1.53 -6.07 15.14
N ASN A 59 2.82 -6.37 15.05
CA ASN A 59 3.89 -5.38 15.05
C ASN A 59 4.70 -5.54 13.77
N PHE A 60 4.97 -4.42 13.11
CA PHE A 60 5.84 -4.34 11.95
C PHE A 60 6.83 -3.20 12.18
N HIS A 61 8.11 -3.50 12.33
CA HIS A 61 9.15 -2.49 12.52
C HIS A 61 9.60 -1.97 11.15
N VAL A 62 9.24 -0.74 10.79
CA VAL A 62 9.64 -0.12 9.52
C VAL A 62 11.17 -0.02 9.46
N LYS A 63 11.80 -0.65 8.47
CA LYS A 63 13.25 -0.61 8.23
C LYS A 63 13.59 0.36 7.11
N ILE A 64 12.79 0.36 6.05
CA ILE A 64 12.98 1.21 4.88
C ILE A 64 11.67 1.93 4.50
N PRO A 65 11.71 3.04 3.75
CA PRO A 65 10.51 3.74 3.30
C PRO A 65 9.53 2.86 2.51
N ALA A 66 10.03 1.88 1.74
CA ALA A 66 9.20 0.94 0.99
C ALA A 66 8.30 0.06 1.90
N ASP A 67 8.73 -0.21 3.13
CA ASP A 67 7.91 -0.95 4.10
C ASP A 67 6.61 -0.22 4.45
N LYS A 68 6.61 1.13 4.41
CA LYS A 68 5.39 1.91 4.67
C LYS A 68 4.34 1.61 3.60
N LEU A 69 4.76 1.50 2.34
CA LEU A 69 3.88 1.13 1.24
C LEU A 69 3.41 -0.32 1.38
N LEU A 70 4.29 -1.22 1.80
CA LEU A 70 3.94 -2.62 2.07
C LEU A 70 2.89 -2.76 3.19
N ILE A 71 3.01 -1.97 4.28
CA ILE A 71 2.01 -1.92 5.37
C ILE A 71 0.67 -1.40 4.83
N TYR A 72 0.68 -0.30 4.07
CA TYR A 72 -0.53 0.27 3.47
C TYR A 72 -1.24 -0.75 2.57
N LEU A 73 -0.50 -1.37 1.65
CA LEU A 73 -1.02 -2.38 0.73
C LEU A 73 -1.54 -3.61 1.48
N THR A 74 -0.86 -4.08 2.52
CA THR A 74 -1.32 -5.20 3.36
C THR A 74 -2.68 -4.87 4.01
N SER A 75 -2.86 -3.64 4.51
CA SER A 75 -4.16 -3.20 5.04
C SER A 75 -5.21 -3.06 3.94
N TYR A 76 -4.84 -2.51 2.78
CA TYR A 76 -5.76 -2.34 1.65
C TYR A 76 -6.25 -3.68 1.09
N ILE A 77 -5.38 -4.69 1.02
CA ILE A 77 -5.75 -6.07 0.67
C ILE A 77 -6.81 -6.61 1.66
N ASN A 78 -6.68 -6.35 2.96
CA ASN A 78 -7.72 -6.74 3.94
C ASN A 78 -9.06 -6.05 3.66
N ILE A 79 -9.06 -4.77 3.30
CA ILE A 79 -10.28 -4.04 2.92
C ILE A 79 -10.91 -4.66 1.66
N ALA A 80 -10.09 -4.95 0.65
CA ALA A 80 -10.51 -5.61 -0.59
C ALA A 80 -11.11 -7.01 -0.32
N LEU A 81 -10.48 -7.82 0.53
CA LEU A 81 -10.99 -9.13 0.92
C LEU A 81 -12.33 -9.04 1.65
N ARG A 82 -12.50 -8.06 2.55
CA ARG A 82 -13.80 -7.79 3.20
C ARG A 82 -14.88 -7.39 2.21
N ARG A 83 -14.54 -6.56 1.21
CA ARG A 83 -15.47 -6.20 0.13
C ARG A 83 -15.88 -7.42 -0.70
N LEU A 84 -14.96 -8.36 -0.89
CA LEU A 84 -15.18 -9.58 -1.67
C LEU A 84 -15.92 -10.69 -0.92
N GLU A 85 -16.01 -10.65 0.41
CA GLU A 85 -16.60 -11.71 1.26
C GLU A 85 -18.02 -12.12 0.82
N GLY A 86 -18.82 -11.14 0.37
CA GLY A 86 -20.19 -11.36 -0.13
C GLY A 86 -20.32 -11.66 -1.63
N CYS A 87 -19.24 -11.53 -2.40
CA CYS A 87 -19.26 -11.67 -3.85
C CYS A 87 -19.26 -13.14 -4.26
N ARG A 88 -20.30 -13.59 -4.98
CA ARG A 88 -20.47 -15.01 -5.38
C ARG A 88 -19.96 -15.33 -6.77
N THR A 89 -19.65 -14.31 -7.58
CA THR A 89 -19.14 -14.49 -8.95
C THR A 89 -17.97 -13.56 -9.21
N LEU A 90 -17.11 -13.94 -10.16
CA LEU A 90 -16.00 -13.11 -10.60
C LEU A 90 -16.49 -11.73 -11.06
N ALA A 91 -17.54 -11.67 -11.87
CA ALA A 91 -18.08 -10.41 -12.38
C ALA A 91 -18.53 -9.45 -11.26
N VAL A 92 -19.22 -9.97 -10.23
CA VAL A 92 -19.65 -9.15 -9.09
C VAL A 92 -18.44 -8.70 -8.26
N GLY A 93 -17.48 -9.60 -8.02
CA GLY A 93 -16.25 -9.27 -7.30
C GLY A 93 -15.39 -8.22 -8.01
N THR A 94 -15.18 -8.38 -9.32
CA THR A 94 -14.45 -7.41 -10.14
C THR A 94 -15.09 -6.03 -10.08
N LYS A 95 -16.43 -5.96 -10.23
CA LYS A 95 -17.15 -4.68 -10.10
C LYS A 95 -16.96 -4.06 -8.72
N ALA A 96 -17.09 -4.85 -7.64
CA ALA A 96 -16.96 -4.37 -6.28
C ALA A 96 -15.56 -3.83 -5.94
N ILE A 97 -14.50 -4.43 -6.51
CA ILE A 97 -13.12 -3.96 -6.34
C ILE A 97 -12.82 -2.72 -7.18
N ILE A 98 -13.36 -2.62 -8.40
CA ILE A 98 -13.25 -1.40 -9.21
C ILE A 98 -13.93 -0.23 -8.46
N GLU A 99 -15.13 -0.44 -7.93
CA GLU A 99 -15.84 0.57 -7.13
C GLU A 99 -15.03 0.97 -5.89
N LEU A 100 -14.46 -0.01 -5.17
CA LEU A 100 -13.58 0.26 -4.02
C LEU A 100 -12.39 1.13 -4.40
N GLY A 101 -11.74 0.87 -5.55
CA GLY A 101 -10.60 1.66 -6.04
C GLY A 101 -10.94 3.10 -6.46
N LEU A 102 -12.23 3.41 -6.64
CA LEU A 102 -12.70 4.76 -6.98
C LEU A 102 -13.19 5.53 -5.74
N GLU A 103 -13.32 4.88 -4.58
CA GLU A 103 -13.75 5.52 -3.35
C GLU A 103 -12.68 6.51 -2.84
N LYS A 104 -13.13 7.63 -2.26
CA LYS A 104 -12.20 8.57 -1.61
C LYS A 104 -11.65 7.90 -0.35
N VAL A 105 -10.33 7.69 -0.33
CA VAL A 105 -9.62 7.20 0.84
C VAL A 105 -9.05 8.37 1.64
N PRO A 106 -9.03 8.31 2.98
CA PRO A 106 -8.32 9.30 3.77
C PRO A 106 -6.83 9.23 3.49
N VAL A 107 -6.18 10.39 3.42
CA VAL A 107 -4.72 10.51 3.19
C VAL A 107 -3.99 10.90 4.48
N PRO A 108 -2.65 10.78 4.57
CA PRO A 108 -1.89 11.25 5.73
C PRO A 108 -2.26 12.68 6.12
N GLY A 109 -2.66 12.88 7.38
CA GLY A 109 -3.10 14.18 7.91
C GLY A 109 -4.61 14.40 7.93
N GLU A 110 -5.41 13.60 7.20
CA GLU A 110 -6.87 13.66 7.27
C GLU A 110 -7.44 12.85 8.45
N PRO A 111 -8.57 13.29 9.05
CA PRO A 111 -9.30 12.49 10.03
C PRO A 111 -9.71 11.13 9.43
N GLY A 112 -9.45 10.05 10.17
CA GLY A 112 -9.79 8.69 9.74
C GLY A 112 -8.66 7.95 9.01
N PHE A 113 -7.51 8.57 8.79
CA PHE A 113 -6.32 7.86 8.28
C PHE A 113 -5.82 6.83 9.33
N PRO A 114 -5.69 5.54 8.98
CA PRO A 114 -5.53 4.47 9.96
C PRO A 114 -4.12 4.31 10.53
N PHE A 115 -3.12 5.04 10.03
CA PHE A 115 -1.71 4.87 10.40
C PHE A 115 -1.09 6.12 11.03
N PRO A 116 -1.44 6.43 12.30
CA PRO A 116 -0.90 7.61 12.98
C PRO A 116 0.62 7.52 13.11
N GLY A 117 1.33 8.57 12.70
CA GLY A 117 2.78 8.68 12.83
C GLY A 117 3.62 7.81 11.89
N LEU A 118 2.99 6.95 11.07
CA LEU A 118 3.71 6.11 10.09
C LEU A 118 4.15 6.93 8.86
N PHE A 119 3.29 7.83 8.41
CA PHE A 119 3.49 8.71 7.26
C PHE A 119 3.72 10.14 7.75
N THR A 120 4.55 10.89 7.02
CA THR A 120 4.69 12.33 7.31
C THR A 120 3.46 13.06 6.79
N LEU A 121 3.19 14.24 7.35
CA LEU A 121 2.14 15.11 6.83
C LEU A 121 2.54 15.61 5.42
N PRO A 122 1.56 15.88 4.55
CA PRO A 122 1.82 16.50 3.25
C PRO A 122 2.46 17.87 3.44
N LEU A 123 3.52 18.14 2.67
CA LEU A 123 4.27 19.39 2.69
C LEU A 123 3.76 20.40 1.65
N SER A 124 2.96 19.95 0.69
CA SER A 124 2.35 20.79 -0.35
C SER A 124 0.89 20.39 -0.60
N GLN A 125 0.14 21.27 -1.30
CA GLN A 125 -1.21 20.93 -1.78
C GLN A 125 -1.17 19.77 -2.77
N GLU A 126 -0.13 19.67 -3.60
CA GLU A 126 0.06 18.57 -4.54
C GLU A 126 0.21 17.22 -3.82
N GLU A 127 0.88 17.19 -2.66
CA GLU A 127 0.97 15.98 -1.83
C GLU A 127 -0.32 15.70 -1.04
N ALA A 128 -1.12 16.71 -0.76
CA ALA A 128 -2.36 16.59 0.01
C ALA A 128 -3.54 16.01 -0.79
N GLY A 129 -3.42 15.96 -2.12
CA GLY A 129 -4.44 15.44 -3.04
C GLY A 129 -5.29 16.50 -3.73
#